data_AF-A0A2U1L8H7-F1
#
_entry.id   AF-A0A2U1L8H7-F1
#
_cell.length_a   1.000
_cell.length_b   1.000
_cell.length_c   1.000
_cell.angle_alpha   90.00
_cell.angle_beta   90.00
_cell.angle_gamma   90.00
#
_symmetry.space_group_name_H-M   'P 1'
#
loop_
_entity.id
_entity.type
_entity.pdbx_description
1 polymer ?
#
loop_
_entity_poly.entity_id
_entity_poly.type
_entity_poly.pdbx_seq_one_letter_code
_entity_poly.pdbx_strand_id
1 'polypeptide(L)'
;MRKGNNKKGYSNPTSSSYSSASGRAVNEWEYYDQLYNTYANKSCGMIDPEGIERLCSDLQVAHTDVRILMLAWKMQAEKQGYFTLEEWRRGLKRLRADTIAKLKKALPELQQEVRRSTNILDFYTYAFKYCLTGMKKS
;
A
#
# COMPACT_ATOMS: atom_id res chain seq x y z
N MET A 1 35.31 -40.25 -62.22
CA MET A 1 36.52 -40.84 -61.59
C MET A 1 37.01 -39.90 -60.50
N ARG A 2 37.29 -40.43 -59.29
CA ARG A 2 38.33 -40.06 -58.27
C ARG A 2 38.71 -38.56 -58.13
N LYS A 3 38.93 -37.96 -56.96
CA LYS A 3 39.18 -38.37 -55.57
C LYS A 3 39.17 -37.08 -54.75
N GLY A 4 38.92 -37.18 -53.44
CA GLY A 4 38.90 -36.05 -52.51
C GLY A 4 40.26 -35.45 -52.15
N ASN A 5 40.19 -34.32 -51.45
CA ASN A 5 41.18 -33.62 -50.61
C ASN A 5 40.40 -32.42 -49.99
N ASN A 6 40.65 -31.81 -48.82
CA ASN A 6 41.68 -31.83 -47.80
C ASN A 6 41.14 -31.02 -46.58
N LYS A 7 41.72 -31.21 -45.39
CA LYS A 7 41.42 -30.51 -44.11
C LYS A 7 41.74 -29.00 -44.13
N LYS A 8 41.02 -28.23 -43.29
CA LYS A 8 41.44 -27.08 -42.42
C LYS A 8 40.15 -26.56 -41.75
N GLY A 9 40.00 -26.50 -40.42
CA GLY A 9 40.66 -25.58 -39.48
C GLY A 9 39.71 -24.40 -39.18
N TYR A 10 39.72 -23.90 -37.93
CA TYR A 10 38.97 -22.73 -37.39
C TYR A 10 37.50 -23.02 -37.00
N SER A 11 36.91 -22.54 -35.90
CA SER A 11 37.33 -21.71 -34.76
C SER A 11 36.13 -21.70 -33.80
N ASN A 12 36.37 -21.80 -32.50
CA ASN A 12 35.35 -21.67 -31.46
C ASN A 12 35.07 -20.18 -31.18
N PRO A 13 33.82 -19.72 -31.09
CA PRO A 13 33.51 -18.52 -30.32
C PRO A 13 32.62 -18.90 -29.11
N THR A 14 33.23 -18.73 -27.94
CA THR A 14 32.62 -18.22 -26.70
C THR A 14 31.09 -18.21 -26.64
N SER A 15 30.52 -19.12 -25.84
CA SER A 15 29.15 -18.97 -25.34
C SER A 15 29.08 -17.69 -24.51
N SER A 16 28.44 -16.66 -25.06
CA SER A 16 28.04 -15.47 -24.32
C SER A 16 27.10 -15.92 -23.20
N SER A 17 27.62 -15.92 -21.97
CA SER A 17 26.79 -15.93 -20.78
C SER A 17 25.92 -14.68 -20.85
N TYR A 18 24.67 -14.88 -21.22
CA TYR A 18 23.64 -13.87 -21.10
C TYR A 18 23.69 -13.38 -19.66
N SER A 19 24.07 -12.13 -19.46
CA SER A 19 23.86 -11.43 -18.21
C SER A 19 22.36 -11.42 -18.01
N SER A 20 21.84 -12.36 -17.23
CA SER A 20 20.47 -12.31 -16.74
C SER A 20 20.36 -11.01 -15.96
N ALA A 21 19.86 -9.96 -16.62
CA ALA A 21 19.33 -8.80 -15.94
C ALA A 21 18.27 -9.36 -14.99
N SER A 22 18.65 -9.52 -13.72
CA SER A 22 17.74 -9.84 -12.65
C SER A 22 16.81 -8.64 -12.57
N GLY A 23 15.70 -8.71 -13.31
CA GLY A 23 14.56 -7.85 -13.07
C GLY A 23 14.20 -8.08 -11.62
N ARG A 24 14.60 -7.15 -10.75
CA ARG A 24 14.21 -7.18 -9.35
C ARG A 24 12.69 -7.22 -9.37
N ALA A 25 12.11 -8.34 -8.92
CA ALA A 25 10.70 -8.39 -8.64
C ALA A 25 10.44 -7.29 -7.61
N VAL A 26 9.83 -6.19 -8.06
CA VAL A 26 9.48 -5.07 -7.18
C VAL A 26 8.55 -5.66 -6.14
N ASN A 27 8.91 -5.48 -4.87
CA ASN A 27 8.15 -6.06 -3.78
C ASN A 27 6.81 -5.31 -3.70
N GLU A 28 5.67 -6.01 -3.63
CA GLU A 28 4.35 -5.36 -3.49
C GLU A 28 4.34 -4.34 -2.33
N TRP A 29 5.09 -4.63 -1.27
CA TRP A 29 5.27 -3.73 -0.14
C TRP A 29 5.95 -2.40 -0.49
N GLU A 30 6.84 -2.34 -1.48
CA GLU A 30 7.52 -1.10 -1.87
C GLU A 30 6.53 -0.03 -2.35
N TYR A 31 5.46 -0.41 -3.03
CA TYR A 31 4.44 0.56 -3.46
C TYR A 31 3.67 1.13 -2.27
N TYR A 32 3.33 0.30 -1.29
CA TYR A 32 2.66 0.77 -0.07
C TYR A 32 3.56 1.68 0.75
N ASP A 33 4.85 1.36 0.83
CA ASP A 33 5.86 2.15 1.55
C ASP A 33 6.09 3.51 0.88
N GLN A 34 6.21 3.52 -0.45
CA GLN A 34 6.39 4.75 -1.20
C GLN A 34 5.22 5.71 -0.99
N LEU A 35 3.98 5.20 -1.04
CA LEU A 35 2.80 6.01 -0.76
C LEU A 35 2.68 6.38 0.72
N TYR A 36 3.12 5.53 1.65
CA TYR A 36 3.18 5.89 3.07
C TYR A 36 4.11 7.09 3.29
N ASN A 37 5.29 7.05 2.67
CA ASN A 37 6.33 8.08 2.81
C ASN A 37 5.92 9.45 2.26
N THR A 38 4.89 9.54 1.41
CA THR A 38 4.35 10.85 0.99
C THR A 38 3.60 11.56 2.11
N TYR A 39 3.01 10.80 3.05
CA TYR A 39 2.19 11.33 4.13
C TYR A 39 2.87 11.26 5.50
N ALA A 40 3.82 10.33 5.69
CA ALA A 40 4.49 10.14 6.97
C ALA A 40 5.35 11.35 7.37
N ASN A 41 5.28 11.71 8.65
CA ASN A 41 6.19 12.65 9.27
C ASN A 41 7.52 11.96 9.58
N LYS A 42 8.61 12.51 9.03
CA LYS A 42 9.96 11.92 9.11
C LYS A 42 10.51 11.84 10.54
N SER A 43 10.05 12.69 11.45
CA SER A 43 10.54 12.74 12.82
C SER A 43 9.87 11.69 13.72
N CYS A 44 8.56 11.47 13.57
CA CYS A 44 7.84 10.49 14.38
C CYS A 44 7.68 9.12 13.70
N GLY A 45 7.98 9.02 12.39
CA GLY A 45 7.86 7.79 11.63
C GLY A 45 6.41 7.32 11.43
N MET A 46 5.44 8.20 11.66
CA MET A 46 4.01 7.94 11.54
C MET A 46 3.35 8.91 10.55
N ILE A 47 2.25 8.50 9.93
CA ILE A 47 1.31 9.50 9.39
C ILE A 47 0.59 10.08 10.60
N ASP A 48 0.80 11.35 10.86
CA ASP A 48 0.23 12.11 11.97
C ASP A 48 -0.98 12.94 11.50
N PRO A 49 -1.61 13.79 12.35
CA PRO A 49 -2.80 14.53 11.94
C PRO A 49 -2.59 15.38 10.67
N GLU A 50 -1.42 16.02 10.55
CA GLU A 50 -1.03 16.82 9.37
C GLU A 50 -0.86 15.94 8.11
N GLY A 51 -0.30 14.73 8.27
CA GLY A 51 -0.26 13.72 7.22
C GLY A 51 -1.65 13.25 6.79
N ILE A 52 -2.57 13.04 7.74
CA ILE A 52 -3.96 12.65 7.45
C ILE A 52 -4.71 13.77 6.74
N GLU A 53 -4.52 15.04 7.10
CA GLU A 53 -5.13 16.16 6.40
C GLU A 53 -4.72 16.22 4.93
N ARG A 54 -3.42 16.04 4.65
CA ARG A 54 -2.90 15.95 3.27
C ARG A 54 -3.49 14.74 2.52
N LEU A 55 -3.58 13.59 3.18
CA LEU A 55 -4.24 12.40 2.62
C LEU A 55 -5.70 12.68 2.27
N CYS A 56 -6.46 13.34 3.16
CA CYS A 56 -7.85 13.69 2.92
C CYS A 56 -8.01 14.64 1.73
N SER A 57 -7.12 15.63 1.59
CA SER A 57 -7.06 16.53 0.45
C SER A 57 -6.90 15.77 -0.87
N ASP A 58 -5.93 14.84 -0.95
CA ASP A 58 -5.70 14.06 -2.17
C ASP A 58 -6.84 13.07 -2.48
N LEU A 59 -7.47 12.53 -1.44
CA LEU A 59 -8.69 11.72 -1.56
C LEU A 59 -9.92 12.55 -1.95
N GLN A 60 -9.84 13.88 -1.88
CA GLN A 60 -10.94 14.83 -2.09
C GLN A 60 -12.13 14.55 -1.16
N VAL A 61 -11.82 14.36 0.13
CA VAL A 61 -12.81 14.20 1.19
C VAL A 61 -12.47 15.14 2.34
N ALA A 62 -13.47 15.53 3.12
CA ALA A 62 -13.22 16.29 4.34
C ALA A 62 -12.51 15.39 5.38
N HIS A 63 -11.67 15.97 6.25
CA HIS A 63 -11.07 15.22 7.35
C HIS A 63 -12.11 14.72 8.37
N THR A 64 -13.31 15.31 8.38
CA THR A 64 -14.47 14.89 9.17
C THR A 64 -15.33 13.82 8.48
N ASP A 65 -14.98 13.41 7.26
CA ASP A 65 -15.76 12.43 6.50
C ASP A 65 -15.67 11.04 7.15
N VAL A 66 -16.82 10.40 7.37
CA VAL A 66 -16.90 9.07 8.00
C VAL A 66 -16.09 8.01 7.25
N ARG A 67 -15.85 8.18 5.94
CA ARG A 67 -15.04 7.25 5.15
C ARG A 67 -13.57 7.21 5.61
N ILE A 68 -13.07 8.26 6.25
CA ILE A 68 -11.75 8.27 6.89
C ILE A 68 -11.74 7.36 8.13
N LEU A 69 -12.81 7.39 8.92
CA LEU A 69 -12.99 6.45 10.03
C LEU A 69 -13.15 5.00 9.56
N MET A 70 -13.85 4.78 8.44
CA MET A 70 -13.94 3.45 7.81
C MET A 70 -12.58 2.95 7.29
N LEU A 71 -11.75 3.87 6.79
CA LEU A 71 -10.39 3.54 6.38
C LEU A 71 -9.53 3.14 7.59
N ALA A 72 -9.60 3.89 8.69
CA ALA A 72 -8.95 3.56 9.94
C ALA A 72 -9.38 2.16 10.46
N TRP A 73 -10.68 1.86 10.40
CA TRP A 73 -11.21 0.53 10.70
C TRP A 73 -10.61 -0.56 9.82
N LYS A 74 -10.52 -0.34 8.51
CA LYS A 74 -9.94 -1.32 7.58
C LYS A 74 -8.47 -1.60 7.87
N MET A 75 -7.72 -0.54 8.22
CA MET A 75 -6.33 -0.59 8.66
C MET A 75 -6.16 -1.20 10.06
N GLN A 76 -7.23 -1.24 10.86
CA GLN A 76 -7.20 -1.55 12.29
C GLN A 76 -6.25 -0.59 13.01
N ALA A 77 -6.45 0.71 12.78
CA ALA A 77 -5.62 1.73 13.39
C ALA A 77 -5.89 1.82 14.89
N GLU A 78 -4.84 1.84 15.70
CA GLU A 78 -4.95 1.79 17.17
C GLU A 78 -5.10 3.18 17.80
N LYS A 79 -4.62 4.24 17.13
CA LYS A 79 -4.61 5.60 17.67
C LYS A 79 -5.30 6.59 16.74
N GLN A 80 -6.23 7.36 17.27
CA GLN A 80 -6.95 8.39 16.53
C GLN A 80 -6.00 9.46 16.00
N GLY A 81 -6.11 9.73 14.70
CA GLY A 81 -5.31 10.74 14.03
C GLY A 81 -3.89 10.28 13.67
N TYR A 82 -3.58 8.98 13.78
CA TYR A 82 -2.29 8.44 13.40
C TYR A 82 -2.41 7.11 12.64
N PHE A 83 -1.48 6.85 11.72
CA PHE A 83 -1.27 5.53 11.11
C PHE A 83 0.20 5.11 11.16
N THR A 84 0.46 3.89 11.64
CA THR A 84 1.76 3.23 11.49
C THR A 84 1.92 2.66 10.07
N LEU A 85 3.16 2.31 9.71
CA LEU A 85 3.44 1.66 8.43
C LEU A 85 2.75 0.30 8.33
N GLU A 86 2.69 -0.46 9.42
CA GLU A 86 2.04 -1.78 9.46
C GLU A 86 0.53 -1.69 9.27
N GLU A 87 -0.12 -0.72 9.94
CA GLU A 87 -1.55 -0.42 9.78
C GLU A 87 -1.88 -0.04 8.34
N TRP A 88 -1.08 0.87 7.78
CA TRP A 88 -1.19 1.31 6.41
C TRP A 88 -1.08 0.16 5.41
N ARG A 89 0.03 -0.59 5.47
CA ARG A 89 0.29 -1.77 4.63
C ARG A 89 -0.85 -2.78 4.69
N ARG A 90 -1.33 -3.09 5.89
CA ARG A 90 -2.44 -4.03 6.11
C ARG A 90 -3.73 -3.52 5.45
N GLY A 91 -4.07 -2.25 5.61
CA GLY A 91 -5.25 -1.65 5.00
C GLY A 91 -5.19 -1.65 3.48
N LEU A 92 -4.11 -1.10 2.91
CA LEU A 92 -3.95 -0.97 1.46
C LEU A 92 -3.90 -2.34 0.76
N LYS A 93 -3.28 -3.34 1.39
CA LYS A 93 -3.30 -4.72 0.89
C LYS A 93 -4.72 -5.31 0.87
N ARG A 94 -5.49 -5.13 1.95
CA ARG A 94 -6.90 -5.60 2.00
C ARG A 94 -7.79 -4.89 0.98
N LEU A 95 -7.48 -3.63 0.68
CA LEU A 95 -8.19 -2.80 -0.31
C LEU A 95 -7.66 -2.97 -1.74
N ARG A 96 -6.52 -3.67 -1.92
CA ARG A 96 -5.80 -3.76 -3.21
C ARG A 96 -5.53 -2.39 -3.82
N ALA A 97 -5.17 -1.42 -2.98
CA ALA A 97 -5.01 -0.01 -3.34
C ALA A 97 -3.58 0.46 -3.09
N ASP A 98 -2.71 0.31 -4.09
CA ASP A 98 -1.29 0.70 -4.05
C ASP A 98 -1.02 2.16 -4.49
N THR A 99 -2.07 2.89 -4.86
CA THR A 99 -2.00 4.28 -5.35
C THR A 99 -3.15 5.09 -4.76
N ILE A 100 -2.95 6.40 -4.66
CA ILE A 100 -3.99 7.31 -4.15
C ILE A 100 -5.30 7.22 -4.95
N ALA A 101 -5.19 7.04 -6.27
CA ALA A 101 -6.35 6.88 -7.16
C ALA A 101 -7.14 5.60 -6.86
N LYS A 102 -6.45 4.47 -6.61
CA LYS A 102 -7.12 3.23 -6.21
C LYS A 102 -7.71 3.36 -4.80
N LEU A 103 -7.01 4.01 -3.88
CA LEU A 103 -7.51 4.22 -2.51
C LEU A 103 -8.78 5.06 -2.50
N LYS A 104 -8.82 6.15 -3.28
CA LYS A 104 -10.02 6.97 -3.48
C LYS A 104 -11.20 6.17 -4.03
N LYS A 105 -10.95 5.29 -5.02
CA LYS A 105 -11.97 4.38 -5.58
C LYS A 105 -12.45 3.33 -4.59
N ALA A 106 -11.63 2.95 -3.61
CA ALA A 106 -12.00 1.96 -2.59
C ALA A 106 -12.90 2.55 -1.48
N LEU A 107 -12.94 3.88 -1.28
CA LEU A 107 -13.76 4.48 -0.22
C LEU A 107 -15.27 4.20 -0.36
N PRO A 108 -15.90 4.31 -1.54
CA PRO A 108 -17.30 3.90 -1.72
C PRO A 108 -17.53 2.41 -1.47
N GLU A 109 -16.56 1.55 -1.81
CA GLU A 109 -16.65 0.11 -1.58
C GLU A 109 -16.58 -0.21 -0.08
N LEU A 110 -15.72 0.48 0.67
CA LEU A 110 -15.67 0.42 2.13
C LEU A 110 -17.00 0.80 2.77
N GLN A 111 -17.64 1.85 2.27
CA GLN A 111 -18.95 2.27 2.76
C GLN A 111 -20.02 1.19 2.53
N GLN A 112 -19.99 0.50 1.39
CA GLN A 112 -20.88 -0.64 1.15
C GLN A 112 -20.52 -1.83 2.05
N GLU A 113 -19.24 -2.07 2.32
CA GLU A 113 -18.78 -3.14 3.20
C GLU A 113 -19.26 -2.95 4.64
N VAL A 114 -19.15 -1.74 5.17
CA VAL A 114 -19.59 -1.41 6.53
C VAL A 114 -21.11 -1.52 6.68
N ARG A 115 -21.88 -1.21 5.63
CA ARG A 115 -23.35 -1.31 5.64
C ARG A 115 -23.88 -2.75 5.72
N ARG A 116 -23.04 -3.76 5.51
CA ARG A 116 -23.46 -5.17 5.67
C ARG A 116 -23.75 -5.45 7.15
N SER A 117 -24.83 -6.18 7.43
CA SER A 117 -25.29 -6.45 8.80
C SER A 117 -24.22 -7.09 9.69
N THR A 118 -23.31 -7.88 9.12
CA THR A 118 -22.21 -8.53 9.84
C THR A 118 -21.11 -7.57 10.27
N ASN A 119 -20.92 -6.45 9.55
CA ASN A 119 -19.77 -5.57 9.73
C ASN A 119 -20.13 -4.29 10.48
N ILE A 120 -21.41 -3.88 10.44
CA ILE A 120 -21.84 -2.62 11.01
C ILE A 120 -21.59 -2.57 12.53
N LEU A 121 -21.87 -3.67 13.25
CA LEU A 121 -21.63 -3.75 14.70
C LEU A 121 -20.15 -3.73 15.05
N ASP A 122 -19.32 -4.41 14.26
CA ASP A 122 -17.86 -4.41 14.41
C ASP A 122 -17.28 -3.01 14.18
N PHE A 123 -17.70 -2.35 13.09
CA PHE A 123 -17.32 -0.98 12.80
C PHE A 123 -17.73 0.01 13.90
N TYR A 124 -18.96 -0.07 14.40
CA TYR A 124 -19.41 0.81 15.50
C TYR A 124 -18.61 0.57 16.78
N THR A 125 -18.36 -0.69 17.13
CA THR A 125 -17.56 -1.05 18.30
C THR A 125 -16.13 -0.53 18.17
N TYR A 126 -15.53 -0.68 16.99
CA TYR A 126 -14.24 -0.10 16.66
C TYR A 126 -14.24 1.42 16.77
N ALA A 127 -15.19 2.09 16.11
CA ALA A 127 -15.31 3.54 16.08
C ALA A 127 -15.37 4.15 17.49
N PHE A 128 -16.18 3.56 18.37
CA PHE A 128 -16.27 3.98 19.76
C PHE A 128 -14.91 3.89 20.47
N LYS A 129 -14.25 2.73 20.40
CA LYS A 129 -12.93 2.52 21.04
C LYS A 129 -11.87 3.45 20.44
N TYR A 130 -11.88 3.61 19.13
CA TYR A 130 -10.94 4.45 18.39
C TYR A 130 -11.05 5.91 18.83
N CYS A 131 -12.27 6.47 18.93
CA CYS A 131 -12.49 7.83 19.38
C CYS A 131 -11.98 8.08 20.82
N LEU A 132 -12.07 7.09 21.71
CA LEU A 132 -11.54 7.22 23.08
C LEU A 132 -10.02 7.36 23.14
N THR A 133 -9.30 6.96 22.08
CA THR A 133 -7.83 7.08 22.04
C THR A 133 -7.37 8.52 21.77
N GLY A 134 -8.19 9.33 21.10
CA GLY A 134 -7.94 10.77 20.91
C GLY A 134 -8.32 11.61 22.13
N MET A 135 -9.29 11.16 22.92
CA MET A 135 -9.78 11.88 24.10
C MET A 135 -8.89 11.73 25.35
N LYS A 136 -7.94 10.78 25.36
CA LYS A 136 -7.05 10.50 26.50
C LYS A 136 -5.93 11.52 26.74
N LYS A 137 -6.14 12.78 26.36
CA LYS A 137 -5.25 13.89 26.72
C LYS A 137 -6.07 15.10 27.17
N SER A 138 -6.33 15.15 28.47
CA SER A 138 -6.30 16.39 29.25
C SER A 138 -5.65 16.10 30.58
#